data_AF-A0A2C3XHD0-F1
#
_entry.id   AF-A0A2C3XHD0-F1
#
_cell.length_a   1.000
_cell.length_b   1.000
_cell.length_c   1.000
_cell.angle_alpha   90.00
_cell.angle_beta   90.00
_cell.angle_gamma   90.00
#
_symmetry.space_group_name_H-M   'P 1'
#
loop_
_entity.id
_entity.type
_entity.pdbx_description
1 polymer ?
#
loop_
_entity_poly.entity_id
_entity_poly.type
_entity_poly.pdbx_seq_one_letter_code
_entity_poly.pdbx_strand_id
1 'polypeptide(L)'
;MILSQEIIKKWLLVFVLCFSMFFAFFPQSEASATGGLPGHAGYVYPTNIVTEDGRWDGTLYTTSTHRNVSIHFGAVQLYNKTTKRFVRMGDLEDISFRLCNASTKACTNFKNLRNGQISFPNMKANQKYYLDVSDSYRYYYATAGGEINVDR
;
A
#
# COMPACT_ATOMS: atom_id res chain seq x y z
N MET A 1 -21.87 -10.07 -49.02
CA MET A 1 -22.28 -10.04 -47.60
C MET A 1 -21.46 -8.99 -46.88
N ILE A 2 -22.03 -7.80 -46.68
CA ILE A 2 -21.39 -6.74 -45.88
C ILE A 2 -21.81 -7.03 -44.44
N LEU A 3 -20.93 -7.69 -43.69
CA LEU A 3 -21.13 -7.92 -42.26
C LEU A 3 -21.13 -6.53 -41.58
N SER A 4 -22.31 -6.14 -41.08
CA SER A 4 -22.57 -4.80 -40.55
C SER A 4 -21.58 -4.45 -39.43
N GLN A 5 -20.82 -3.38 -39.64
CA GLN A 5 -19.88 -2.76 -38.69
C GLN A 5 -20.52 -2.44 -37.33
N GLU A 6 -21.85 -2.34 -37.28
CA GLU A 6 -22.64 -2.08 -36.06
C GLU A 6 -22.63 -3.26 -35.07
N ILE A 7 -22.48 -4.49 -35.55
CA ILE A 7 -22.46 -5.68 -34.69
C ILE A 7 -21.13 -5.75 -33.93
N ILE A 8 -20.00 -5.47 -34.60
CA ILE A 8 -18.66 -5.53 -33.99
C ILE A 8 -18.54 -4.47 -32.87
N LYS A 9 -19.06 -3.26 -33.07
CA LYS A 9 -19.04 -2.20 -32.04
C LYS A 9 -19.83 -2.55 -30.78
N LYS A 10 -21.01 -3.16 -30.91
CA LYS A 10 -21.85 -3.53 -29.75
C LYS A 10 -21.20 -4.61 -28.88
N TRP A 11 -20.55 -5.60 -29.49
CA TRP A 11 -19.88 -6.67 -28.76
C TRP A 11 -18.54 -6.22 -28.15
N LEU A 12 -17.81 -5.31 -28.81
CA LEU A 12 -16.58 -4.73 -28.24
C LEU A 12 -16.86 -3.91 -26.97
N LEU A 13 -17.99 -3.18 -26.93
CA LEU A 13 -18.39 -2.36 -25.77
C LEU A 13 -18.72 -3.21 -24.54
N VAL A 14 -19.39 -4.36 -24.73
CA VAL A 14 -19.65 -5.32 -23.65
C VAL A 14 -18.35 -5.99 -23.18
N PHE A 15 -17.42 -6.26 -24.11
CA PHE A 15 -16.13 -6.86 -23.76
C PHE A 15 -15.21 -5.91 -22.97
N VAL A 16 -15.21 -4.61 -23.30
CA VAL A 16 -14.46 -3.57 -22.58
C VAL A 16 -15.09 -3.27 -21.20
N LEU A 17 -16.43 -3.34 -21.06
CA LEU A 17 -17.11 -3.17 -19.78
C LEU A 17 -16.90 -4.36 -18.83
N CYS A 18 -16.75 -5.58 -19.33
CA CYS A 18 -16.46 -6.76 -18.49
C CYS A 18 -14.99 -6.85 -18.07
N PHE A 19 -14.04 -6.26 -18.80
CA PHE A 19 -12.61 -6.32 -18.46
C PHE A 19 -12.17 -5.27 -17.44
N SER A 20 -13.00 -4.27 -17.12
CA SER A 20 -12.68 -3.26 -16.09
C SER A 20 -12.95 -3.72 -14.65
N MET A 21 -13.54 -4.90 -14.45
CA MET A 21 -13.77 -5.52 -13.13
C MET A 21 -12.60 -6.37 -12.61
N PHE A 22 -11.38 -6.15 -13.10
CA PHE A 22 -10.16 -6.74 -12.53
C PHE A 22 -9.26 -5.67 -11.91
N PHE A 23 -9.81 -4.81 -11.05
CA PHE A 23 -9.02 -4.32 -9.94
C PHE A 23 -9.38 -5.19 -8.74
N ALA A 24 -8.49 -6.13 -8.44
CA ALA A 24 -8.55 -6.96 -7.26
C ALA A 24 -8.63 -6.07 -6.01
N PHE A 25 -9.85 -5.75 -5.60
CA PHE A 25 -10.16 -5.29 -4.26
C PHE A 25 -9.95 -6.51 -3.35
N PHE A 26 -8.70 -6.75 -2.95
CA PHE A 26 -8.47 -7.50 -1.73
C PHE A 26 -8.96 -6.60 -0.60
N PRO A 27 -9.98 -6.99 0.19
CA PRO A 27 -10.36 -6.21 1.34
C PRO A 27 -9.25 -6.38 2.39
N GLN A 28 -8.19 -5.59 2.28
CA GLN A 28 -7.17 -5.50 3.32
C GLN A 28 -7.88 -5.11 4.62
N SER A 29 -7.75 -5.96 5.64
CA SER A 29 -8.52 -5.79 6.88
C SER A 29 -8.02 -4.57 7.67
N GLU A 30 -8.94 -3.68 8.04
CA GLU A 30 -8.64 -2.46 8.81
C GLU A 30 -8.26 -2.76 10.28
N ALA A 31 -8.65 -3.93 10.78
CA ALA A 31 -8.50 -4.33 12.19
C ALA A 31 -7.05 -4.60 12.63
N SER A 32 -6.09 -4.63 11.69
CA SER A 32 -4.69 -4.94 11.98
C SER A 32 -3.74 -3.75 11.80
N ALA A 33 -4.24 -2.62 11.28
CA ALA A 33 -3.43 -1.46 11.00
C ALA A 33 -3.07 -0.75 12.31
N THR A 34 -1.88 -1.01 12.84
CA THR A 34 -1.35 -0.30 14.00
C THR A 34 -0.86 1.08 13.53
N GLY A 35 -1.36 2.16 14.13
CA GLY A 35 -1.27 3.47 13.49
C GLY A 35 -1.80 4.65 14.28
N GLY A 36 -1.49 5.85 13.80
CA GLY A 36 -1.61 7.14 14.51
C GLY A 36 -3.00 7.43 15.06
N LEU A 37 -3.09 8.34 16.02
CA LEU A 37 -4.36 8.71 16.65
C LEU A 37 -5.13 9.74 15.80
N PRO A 38 -6.47 9.67 15.76
CA PRO A 38 -7.29 10.69 15.11
C PRO A 38 -6.96 12.10 15.64
N GLY A 39 -6.79 13.06 14.73
CA GLY A 39 -6.55 14.47 15.09
C GLY A 39 -5.11 14.81 15.50
N HIS A 40 -4.18 13.85 15.51
CA HIS A 40 -2.76 14.09 15.76
C HIS A 40 -1.95 13.68 14.54
N ALA A 41 -1.20 14.62 13.95
CA ALA A 41 -0.12 14.26 13.04
C ALA A 41 0.97 13.62 13.90
N GLY A 42 1.24 12.33 13.67
CA GLY A 42 1.90 11.53 14.69
C GLY A 42 2.76 10.42 14.14
N TYR A 43 3.88 10.27 14.82
CA TYR A 43 4.88 9.22 14.71
C TYR A 43 4.27 7.86 15.02
N VAL A 44 4.44 6.87 14.14
CA VAL A 44 3.97 5.50 14.35
C VAL A 44 5.11 4.52 14.10
N TYR A 45 5.30 3.60 15.04
CA TYR A 45 6.08 2.38 14.82
C TYR A 45 5.13 1.24 14.45
N PRO A 46 4.84 0.98 13.16
CA PRO A 46 4.24 -0.29 12.78
C PRO A 46 5.23 -1.41 13.13
N THR A 47 4.92 -2.14 14.21
CA THR A 47 5.79 -3.18 14.77
C THR A 47 5.68 -4.52 14.04
N ASN A 48 4.68 -4.67 13.16
CA ASN A 48 4.40 -5.91 12.45
C ASN A 48 3.94 -5.62 11.01
N ILE A 49 4.80 -4.99 10.20
CA ILE A 49 4.57 -4.91 8.76
C ILE A 49 4.79 -6.31 8.20
N VAL A 50 3.80 -6.85 7.49
CA VAL A 50 3.87 -8.17 6.87
C VAL A 50 3.23 -8.04 5.50
N THR A 51 4.07 -8.06 4.48
CA THR A 51 3.61 -7.83 3.12
C THR A 51 2.63 -8.90 2.65
N GLU A 52 1.67 -8.51 1.82
CA GLU A 52 0.75 -9.43 1.12
C GLU A 52 -0.05 -10.38 2.04
N ASP A 53 -0.26 -10.03 3.31
CA ASP A 53 -1.00 -10.84 4.28
C ASP A 53 -2.52 -10.58 4.28
N GLY A 54 -2.98 -9.70 3.39
CA GLY A 54 -4.38 -9.27 3.31
C GLY A 54 -4.78 -8.29 4.41
N ARG A 55 -3.81 -7.60 5.02
CA ARG A 55 -4.03 -6.56 6.03
C ARG A 55 -3.32 -5.27 5.61
N TRP A 56 -3.73 -4.15 6.21
CA TRP A 56 -2.98 -2.91 6.05
C TRP A 56 -1.84 -2.88 7.06
N ASP A 57 -0.67 -2.47 6.60
CA ASP A 57 0.57 -2.47 7.37
C ASP A 57 0.68 -1.31 8.37
N GLY A 58 -0.18 -0.30 8.23
CA GLY A 58 -0.22 0.83 9.14
C GLY A 58 -1.36 1.81 8.87
N THR A 59 -1.60 2.72 9.82
CA THR A 59 -2.55 3.83 9.69
C THR A 59 -1.89 5.15 10.08
N LEU A 60 -2.24 6.24 9.39
CA LEU A 60 -1.82 7.58 9.76
C LEU A 60 -2.93 8.62 9.49
N TYR A 61 -2.82 9.78 10.14
CA TYR A 61 -3.72 10.91 9.96
C TYR A 61 -2.94 12.15 9.57
N THR A 62 -3.42 12.85 8.55
CA THR A 62 -2.94 14.18 8.17
C THR A 62 -3.76 15.26 8.85
N THR A 63 -3.19 16.45 9.04
CA THR A 63 -3.89 17.64 9.53
C THR A 63 -3.83 18.76 8.49
N SER A 64 -4.44 19.91 8.76
CA SER A 64 -4.31 21.10 7.91
C SER A 64 -2.87 21.60 7.79
N THR A 65 -2.05 21.40 8.82
CA THR A 65 -0.68 21.91 8.92
C THR A 65 0.39 20.85 8.75
N HIS A 66 0.04 19.56 8.84
CA HIS A 66 0.97 18.43 8.69
C HIS A 66 0.44 17.48 7.63
N ARG A 67 1.02 17.58 6.43
CA ARG A 67 0.52 16.95 5.21
C ARG A 67 1.60 16.15 4.47
N ASN A 68 2.85 16.25 4.91
CA ASN A 68 3.95 15.52 4.32
C ASN A 68 4.15 14.23 5.12
N VAL A 69 4.10 13.08 4.46
CA VAL A 69 4.34 11.80 5.12
C VAL A 69 5.70 11.28 4.73
N SER A 70 6.52 10.98 5.71
CA SER A 70 7.82 10.35 5.53
C SER A 70 7.80 8.97 6.17
N ILE A 71 8.28 7.95 5.47
CA ILE A 71 8.39 6.59 6.01
C ILE A 71 9.86 6.23 6.02
N HIS A 72 10.32 5.77 7.18
CA HIS A 72 11.63 5.18 7.38
C HIS A 72 11.43 3.70 7.61
N PHE A 73 12.32 2.88 7.05
CA PHE A 73 12.16 1.44 7.12
C PHE A 73 13.50 0.78 7.41
N GLY A 74 13.50 -0.08 8.43
CA GLY A 74 14.67 -0.82 8.87
C GLY A 74 14.84 -2.14 8.12
N ALA A 75 15.80 -2.95 8.57
CA ALA A 75 16.17 -4.20 7.92
C ALA A 75 14.99 -5.17 7.73
N VAL A 76 14.90 -5.79 6.54
CA VAL A 76 13.82 -6.69 6.14
C VAL A 76 14.18 -8.14 6.46
N GLN A 77 13.27 -8.84 7.11
CA GLN A 77 13.34 -10.27 7.36
C GLN A 77 12.40 -11.02 6.41
N LEU A 78 12.88 -12.11 5.82
CA LEU A 78 12.09 -12.95 4.93
C LEU A 78 11.63 -14.23 5.64
N TYR A 79 10.31 -14.41 5.68
CA TYR A 79 9.64 -15.58 6.23
C TYR A 79 9.11 -16.44 5.10
N ASN A 80 9.47 -17.72 5.06
CA ASN A 80 8.97 -18.63 4.03
C ASN A 80 7.45 -18.83 4.18
N LYS A 81 6.69 -18.60 3.11
CA LYS A 81 5.22 -18.68 3.12
C LYS A 81 4.71 -20.08 3.47
N THR A 82 5.45 -21.13 3.13
CA THR A 82 5.09 -22.53 3.36
C THR A 82 5.52 -23.01 4.75
N THR A 83 6.80 -22.84 5.10
CA THR A 83 7.35 -23.39 6.36
C THR A 83 7.13 -22.47 7.55
N LYS A 84 6.69 -21.22 7.33
CA LYS A 84 6.43 -20.20 8.36
C LYS A 84 7.64 -19.92 9.25
N ARG A 85 8.85 -20.00 8.68
CA ARG A 85 10.11 -19.78 9.37
C ARG A 85 10.87 -18.62 8.75
N PHE A 86 11.57 -17.86 9.59
CA PHE A 86 12.61 -16.94 9.14
C PHE A 86 13.68 -17.73 8.38
N VAL A 87 14.12 -17.19 7.24
CA VAL A 87 15.15 -17.82 6.40
C VAL A 87 16.37 -16.94 6.28
N ARG A 88 16.19 -15.67 5.93
CA ARG A 88 17.28 -14.72 5.69
C ARG A 88 16.79 -13.27 5.72
N MET A 89 17.73 -12.34 5.64
CA MET A 89 17.43 -10.93 5.38
C MET A 89 17.08 -10.71 3.90
N GLY A 90 16.20 -9.75 3.65
CA GLY A 90 15.85 -9.25 2.32
C GLY A 90 16.46 -7.88 2.06
N ASP A 91 16.38 -7.45 0.80
CA ASP A 91 16.84 -6.16 0.32
C ASP A 91 15.72 -5.12 0.43
N LEU A 92 16.06 -3.93 0.91
CA LEU A 92 15.10 -2.83 1.07
C LEU A 92 14.58 -2.30 -0.28
N GLU A 93 15.38 -2.44 -1.33
CA GLU A 93 15.02 -1.99 -2.68
C GLU A 93 13.88 -2.81 -3.28
N ASP A 94 13.68 -4.04 -2.79
CA ASP A 94 12.57 -4.91 -3.19
C ASP A 94 11.26 -4.58 -2.47
N ILE A 95 11.29 -3.65 -1.50
CA ILE A 95 10.09 -3.23 -0.77
C ILE A 95 9.55 -1.92 -1.33
N SER A 96 8.25 -1.93 -1.59
CA SER A 96 7.51 -0.82 -2.16
C SER A 96 6.37 -0.40 -1.24
N PHE A 97 6.17 0.91 -1.13
CA PHE A 97 5.18 1.52 -0.23
C PHE A 97 4.22 2.39 -1.02
N ARG A 98 2.95 2.39 -0.63
CA ARG A 98 1.98 3.40 -1.05
C ARG A 98 1.05 3.78 0.09
N LEU A 99 0.42 4.94 -0.05
CA LEU A 99 -0.61 5.41 0.87
C LEU A 99 -1.97 5.38 0.20
N CYS A 100 -2.95 4.79 0.86
CA CYS A 100 -4.32 4.68 0.39
C CYS A 100 -5.25 5.50 1.28
N ASN A 101 -5.98 6.46 0.71
CA ASN A 101 -6.95 7.26 1.45
C ASN A 101 -8.10 6.37 1.91
N ALA A 102 -8.40 6.37 3.22
CA ALA A 102 -9.40 5.49 3.80
C ALA A 102 -10.83 5.79 3.31
N SER A 103 -11.14 7.05 3.03
CA SER A 103 -12.47 7.50 2.60
C SER A 103 -12.69 7.32 1.10
N THR A 104 -11.74 7.77 0.27
CA THR A 104 -11.90 7.74 -1.19
C THR A 104 -11.38 6.45 -1.83
N LYS A 105 -10.69 5.59 -1.06
CA LYS A 105 -10.00 4.38 -1.54
C LYS A 105 -8.96 4.62 -2.65
N ALA A 106 -8.59 5.89 -2.87
CA ALA A 106 -7.57 6.25 -3.85
C ALA A 106 -6.18 6.08 -3.24
N CYS A 107 -5.30 5.42 -3.98
CA CYS A 107 -3.92 5.18 -3.54
C CYS A 107 -2.93 6.00 -4.35
N THR A 108 -1.80 6.34 -3.73
CA THR A 108 -0.63 6.79 -4.48
C THR A 108 -0.05 5.65 -5.31
N ASN A 109 0.82 5.99 -6.26
CA ASN A 109 1.69 4.98 -6.86
C ASN A 109 2.60 4.37 -5.79
N PHE A 110 2.96 3.10 -6.00
CA PHE A 110 4.04 2.48 -5.26
C PHE A 110 5.35 3.21 -5.51
N LYS A 111 6.14 3.34 -4.45
CA LYS A 111 7.48 3.90 -4.48
C LYS A 111 8.38 3.04 -3.60
N ASN A 112 9.65 2.93 -3.99
CA ASN A 112 10.64 2.15 -3.25
C ASN A 112 11.44 3.10 -2.34
N LEU A 113 12.08 2.53 -1.32
CA LEU A 113 12.99 3.28 -0.45
C LEU A 113 14.15 3.83 -1.26
N ARG A 114 14.53 5.08 -0.95
CA ARG A 114 15.79 5.68 -1.40
C ARG A 114 16.55 6.13 -0.17
N ASN A 115 17.75 5.61 0.03
CA ASN A 115 18.57 5.91 1.21
C ASN A 115 17.83 5.65 2.55
N GLY A 116 17.03 4.59 2.63
CA GLY A 116 16.30 4.22 3.85
C GLY A 116 15.05 5.06 4.16
N GLN A 117 14.65 5.96 3.26
CA GLN A 117 13.47 6.81 3.44
C GLN A 117 12.64 6.92 2.16
N ILE A 118 11.35 7.23 2.34
CA ILE A 118 10.43 7.60 1.27
C ILE A 118 9.52 8.74 1.73
N SER A 119 9.12 9.61 0.79
CA SER A 119 8.25 10.75 1.10
C SER A 119 7.04 10.84 0.16
N PHE A 120 5.91 11.19 0.76
CA PHE A 120 4.63 11.49 0.13
C PHE A 120 4.22 12.91 0.51
N PRO A 121 4.61 13.91 -0.30
CA PRO A 121 4.34 15.30 0.02
C PRO A 121 2.90 15.70 -0.31
N ASN A 122 2.41 16.74 0.35
CA ASN A 122 1.15 17.43 0.04
C ASN A 122 -0.10 16.54 0.07
N MET A 123 -0.13 15.53 0.95
CA MET A 123 -1.30 14.67 1.14
C MET A 123 -2.54 15.51 1.48
N LYS A 124 -3.74 15.02 1.19
CA LYS A 124 -4.97 15.78 1.49
C LYS A 124 -5.08 15.96 3.01
N ALA A 125 -5.43 17.17 3.44
CA ALA A 125 -5.51 17.54 4.85
C ALA A 125 -6.71 16.89 5.55
N ASN A 126 -6.57 16.63 6.86
CA ASN A 126 -7.63 16.08 7.72
C ASN A 126 -8.18 14.75 7.18
N GLN A 127 -7.28 13.86 6.75
CA GLN A 127 -7.63 12.58 6.16
C GLN A 127 -6.93 11.43 6.90
N LYS A 128 -7.58 10.26 6.88
CA LYS A 128 -6.99 8.99 7.28
C LYS A 128 -6.38 8.30 6.06
N TYR A 129 -5.18 7.77 6.23
CA TYR A 129 -4.50 6.95 5.23
C TYR A 129 -4.10 5.61 5.83
N TYR A 130 -4.20 4.56 4.99
CA TYR A 130 -3.59 3.27 5.25
C TYR A 130 -2.26 3.17 4.53
N LEU A 131 -1.28 2.57 5.20
CA LEU A 131 -0.03 2.15 4.59
C LEU A 131 -0.23 0.76 3.99
N ASP A 132 0.20 0.62 2.75
CA ASP A 132 0.25 -0.64 2.04
C ASP A 132 1.68 -0.90 1.57
N VAL A 133 2.19 -2.06 1.96
CA VAL A 133 3.55 -2.50 1.67
C VAL A 133 3.49 -3.74 0.79
N SER A 134 4.25 -3.70 -0.30
CA SER A 134 4.38 -4.78 -1.25
C SER A 134 5.85 -5.10 -1.43
N ASP A 135 6.14 -6.33 -1.83
CA ASP A 135 7.49 -6.80 -2.10
C ASP A 135 7.54 -7.62 -3.41
N SER A 136 8.75 -7.87 -3.90
CA SER A 136 8.99 -8.70 -5.08
C SER A 136 9.19 -10.21 -4.76
N TYR A 137 9.15 -10.60 -3.48
CA TYR A 137 9.49 -11.94 -3.00
C TYR A 137 8.31 -12.91 -3.06
N ARG A 138 8.11 -13.50 -4.25
CA ARG A 138 7.06 -14.49 -4.53
C ARG A 138 6.84 -15.58 -3.47
N TYR A 139 7.92 -16.12 -2.90
CA TYR A 139 7.87 -17.28 -1.98
C TYR A 139 7.94 -16.91 -0.49
N TYR A 140 8.07 -15.63 -0.17
CA TYR A 140 8.32 -15.16 1.19
C TYR A 140 7.32 -14.06 1.57
N TYR A 141 7.07 -13.92 2.86
CA TYR A 141 6.58 -12.66 3.41
C TYR A 141 7.79 -11.83 3.81
N ALA A 142 7.79 -10.56 3.43
CA ALA A 142 8.73 -9.59 3.96
C ALA A 142 8.12 -8.99 5.23
N THR A 143 8.91 -8.95 6.30
CA THR A 143 8.53 -8.26 7.52
C THR A 143 9.65 -7.40 8.04
N ALA A 144 9.29 -6.24 8.57
CA ALA A 144 10.24 -5.30 9.13
C ALA A 144 9.54 -4.36 10.11
N GLY A 145 10.35 -3.74 10.97
CA GLY A 145 9.95 -2.56 11.72
C GLY A 145 10.13 -1.31 10.86
N GLY A 146 9.16 -0.41 10.93
CA GLY A 146 9.22 0.90 10.27
C GLY A 146 8.88 2.03 11.21
N GLU A 147 9.09 3.24 10.73
CA GLU A 147 8.68 4.49 11.36
C GLU A 147 7.93 5.34 10.34
N ILE A 148 6.77 5.84 10.71
CA ILE A 148 5.96 6.72 9.87
C ILE A 148 5.89 8.07 10.56
N ASN A 149 6.38 9.11 9.88
CA ASN A 149 6.37 10.50 10.31
C ASN A 149 5.36 11.29 9.48
N VAL A 150 4.60 12.17 10.13
CA VAL A 150 3.68 13.11 9.47
C VAL A 150 4.12 14.53 9.82
N ASP A 151 4.84 15.13 8.90
CA ASP A 151 5.51 16.42 9.03
C ASP A 151 4.68 17.52 8.36
N ARG A 152 5.09 18.77 8.57
CA ARG A 152 4.48 19.96 7.95
C ARG A 152 4.51 19.87 6.43
#